data_AF-A0A3D2RLB1-F1
#
_entry.id   AF-A0A3D2RLB1-F1
#
_cell.length_a   1.000
_cell.length_b   1.000
_cell.length_c   1.000
_cell.angle_alpha   90.00
_cell.angle_beta   90.00
_cell.angle_gamma   90.00
#
_symmetry.space_group_name_H-M   'P 1'
#
loop_
_entity.id
_entity.type
_entity.pdbx_description
1 polymer ?
#
loop_
_entity_poly.entity_id
_entity_poly.type
_entity_poly.pdbx_seq_one_letter_code
_entity_poly.pdbx_strand_id
1 'polypeptide(L)'
;MSHGYCAYCKRAAEDVARLFEDQEASICTNCVRICQDVLDGDTVSGWMVTTSPQRCVYCGRRPSEGVQHCINVTNHSPRVCERCIELLTEAITSKSISEEIRQLVEDPHVSTSEIEDAVQKALREVSTKAPDQLSPPQAVTVDFGGTILSTVEFDLKAGINRCLELAEVSNDCTVQDVMEIVQELDYQIQERRESSLFEIPVIQRQRLIYDTLGVHFDISPEDLELAFWDASMRFSIEPGITTVLDGLAARDIPLAVVSNSGFRGEVLSHELERHGLAEYFAVIISSADYGLRKPHPFLYRASASLLGVEIVNSWHVGNSRYYDVEGAMTAGAAAIYYDTEDQPPKNPKPHATVASWIDFQKLIERTFDAI
;
A
#
# COMPACT_ATOMS: atom_id res chain seq x y z
N MET A 1 -20.50 -18.50 -3.19
CA MET A 1 -20.56 -17.71 -4.45
C MET A 1 -19.71 -16.47 -4.19
N SER A 2 -18.59 -16.17 -4.84
CA SER A 2 -18.02 -16.58 -6.13
C SER A 2 -16.50 -16.73 -6.04
N HIS A 3 -15.95 -17.93 -6.24
CA HIS A 3 -14.53 -18.09 -6.57
C HIS A 3 -14.39 -18.99 -7.78
N GLY A 4 -15.09 -18.58 -8.83
CA GLY A 4 -14.90 -19.17 -10.14
C GLY A 4 -13.72 -18.52 -10.86
N TYR A 5 -12.61 -18.13 -10.21
CA TYR A 5 -11.46 -17.52 -10.89
C TYR A 5 -10.08 -17.90 -10.28
N CYS A 6 -9.06 -18.10 -11.12
CA CYS A 6 -7.68 -18.38 -10.72
C CYS A 6 -7.03 -17.19 -9.98
N ALA A 7 -6.40 -17.43 -8.83
CA ALA A 7 -5.82 -16.38 -7.99
C ALA A 7 -4.70 -15.57 -8.69
N TYR A 8 -3.96 -16.21 -9.60
CA TYR A 8 -2.80 -15.62 -10.29
C TYR A 8 -3.17 -14.93 -11.62
N CYS A 9 -3.82 -15.65 -12.54
CA CYS A 9 -4.13 -15.14 -13.88
C CYS A 9 -5.58 -14.64 -14.05
N LYS A 10 -6.41 -14.75 -13.01
CA LYS A 10 -7.79 -14.25 -12.94
C LYS A 10 -8.74 -14.80 -14.01
N ARG A 11 -8.51 -16.01 -14.55
CA ARG A 11 -9.42 -16.73 -15.48
C ARG A 11 -10.51 -17.51 -14.76
N ALA A 12 -11.64 -17.76 -15.41
CA ALA A 12 -12.78 -18.46 -14.82
C ALA A 12 -12.51 -19.95 -14.52
N ALA A 13 -12.99 -20.47 -13.39
CA ALA A 13 -12.81 -21.87 -12.95
C ALA A 13 -13.53 -22.88 -13.87
N GLU A 14 -14.47 -22.41 -14.69
CA GLU A 14 -15.22 -23.22 -15.65
C GLU A 14 -14.36 -23.68 -16.84
N ASP A 15 -13.20 -23.05 -17.07
CA ASP A 15 -12.20 -23.50 -18.06
C ASP A 15 -11.34 -24.68 -17.54
N VAL A 16 -11.56 -25.16 -16.31
CA VAL A 16 -10.74 -26.15 -15.56
C VAL A 16 -11.26 -27.58 -15.74
N ALA A 17 -11.66 -27.96 -16.95
CA ALA A 17 -12.00 -29.36 -17.21
C ALA A 17 -10.75 -30.19 -17.51
N ARG A 18 -10.42 -31.05 -16.53
CA ARG A 18 -9.58 -32.28 -16.57
C ARG A 18 -8.11 -32.10 -16.19
N LEU A 19 -7.83 -32.23 -14.89
CA LEU A 19 -6.66 -32.96 -14.38
C LEU A 19 -6.74 -33.28 -12.88
N PHE A 20 -7.64 -32.64 -12.12
CA PHE A 20 -7.86 -32.92 -10.70
C PHE A 20 -9.36 -33.05 -10.43
N GLU A 21 -9.89 -34.28 -10.49
CA GLU A 21 -11.35 -34.50 -10.50
C GLU A 21 -12.05 -34.27 -9.15
N ASP A 22 -11.35 -33.97 -8.05
CA ASP A 22 -12.01 -33.84 -6.73
C ASP A 22 -11.37 -32.83 -5.76
N GLN A 23 -10.63 -31.81 -6.22
CA GLN A 23 -10.14 -30.75 -5.33
C GLN A 23 -10.38 -29.33 -5.87
N GLU A 24 -10.86 -28.43 -5.00
CA GLU A 24 -10.99 -26.99 -5.25
C GLU A 24 -9.59 -26.37 -5.39
N ALA A 25 -9.04 -26.38 -6.60
CA ALA A 25 -7.75 -25.75 -6.89
C ALA A 25 -7.91 -24.24 -7.16
N SER A 26 -7.20 -23.39 -6.41
CA SER A 26 -7.18 -21.93 -6.61
C SER A 26 -6.14 -21.46 -7.64
N ILE A 27 -5.30 -22.36 -8.15
CA ILE A 27 -4.27 -22.11 -9.17
C ILE A 27 -4.54 -23.00 -10.39
N CYS A 28 -4.46 -22.42 -11.61
CA CYS A 28 -4.73 -23.18 -12.84
C CYS A 28 -3.54 -24.08 -13.24
N THR A 29 -3.82 -25.16 -13.98
CA THR A 29 -2.84 -26.15 -14.47
C THR A 29 -1.66 -25.53 -15.23
N ASN A 30 -1.88 -24.39 -15.89
CA ASN A 30 -0.81 -23.67 -16.60
C ASN A 30 0.17 -22.97 -15.64
N CYS A 31 -0.30 -22.47 -14.49
CA CYS A 31 0.57 -21.87 -13.47
C CYS A 31 1.36 -22.96 -12.73
N VAL A 32 0.75 -24.13 -12.50
CA VAL A 32 1.45 -25.31 -11.98
C VAL A 32 2.56 -25.74 -12.96
N ARG A 33 2.28 -25.77 -14.27
CA ARG A 33 3.28 -26.08 -15.29
C ARG A 33 4.42 -25.05 -15.37
N ILE A 34 4.12 -23.76 -15.20
CA ILE A 34 5.16 -22.72 -15.11
C ILE A 34 6.09 -22.96 -13.93
N CYS A 35 5.54 -23.29 -12.76
CA CYS A 35 6.35 -23.64 -11.60
C CYS A 35 7.18 -24.91 -11.85
N GLN A 36 6.61 -25.93 -12.49
CA GLN A 36 7.31 -27.16 -12.84
C GLN A 36 8.44 -26.92 -13.85
N ASP A 37 8.19 -26.21 -14.94
CA ASP A 37 9.21 -25.90 -15.96
C ASP A 37 10.38 -25.08 -15.36
N VAL A 38 10.09 -24.19 -14.40
CA VAL A 38 11.10 -23.44 -13.63
C VAL A 38 11.86 -24.33 -12.64
N LEU A 39 11.19 -25.28 -11.99
CA LEU A 39 11.79 -26.23 -11.05
C LEU A 39 12.65 -27.29 -11.77
N ASP A 40 12.30 -27.64 -13.00
CA ASP A 40 12.99 -28.65 -13.82
C ASP A 40 14.18 -28.08 -14.61
N GLY A 41 14.36 -26.75 -14.59
CA GLY A 41 15.53 -26.08 -15.17
C GLY A 41 15.54 -26.02 -16.69
N ASP A 42 14.40 -26.26 -17.34
CA ASP A 42 14.29 -26.14 -18.79
C ASP A 42 14.40 -24.65 -19.21
N THR A 43 15.27 -24.37 -20.17
CA THR A 43 15.47 -22.99 -20.65
C THR A 43 14.16 -22.39 -21.17
N VAL A 44 13.80 -21.22 -20.66
CA VAL A 44 12.65 -20.36 -21.03
C VAL A 44 12.78 -19.79 -22.47
N SER A 45 13.42 -20.53 -23.39
CA SER A 45 13.79 -20.09 -24.74
C SER A 45 12.63 -20.10 -25.75
N GLY A 46 11.47 -20.68 -25.40
CA GLY A 46 10.28 -20.77 -26.25
C GLY A 46 9.23 -19.66 -26.04
N TRP A 47 9.46 -18.71 -25.14
CA TRP A 47 8.43 -17.74 -24.75
C TRP A 47 8.43 -16.51 -25.67
N MET A 48 7.23 -16.11 -26.12
CA MET A 48 7.06 -15.09 -27.16
C MET A 48 7.41 -13.69 -26.62
N VAL A 49 8.49 -13.09 -27.14
CA VAL A 49 8.94 -11.73 -26.81
C VAL A 49 8.12 -10.72 -27.62
N THR A 50 7.40 -9.80 -26.95
CA THR A 50 6.70 -8.70 -27.63
C THR A 50 7.39 -7.36 -27.34
N THR A 51 7.51 -6.50 -28.35
CA THR A 51 8.30 -5.25 -28.31
C THR A 51 7.50 -3.98 -27.92
N SER A 52 6.27 -4.12 -27.41
CA SER A 52 5.43 -2.97 -27.01
C SER A 52 5.67 -2.61 -25.52
N PRO A 53 5.66 -1.34 -25.07
CA PRO A 53 6.03 -1.00 -23.70
C PRO A 53 4.87 -1.22 -22.71
N GLN A 54 4.99 -2.23 -21.85
CA GLN A 54 4.30 -2.29 -20.55
C GLN A 54 5.33 -2.60 -19.46
N ARG A 55 5.13 -2.03 -18.26
CA ARG A 55 6.05 -2.15 -17.12
C ARG A 55 6.04 -3.57 -16.55
N CYS A 56 7.19 -4.03 -16.05
CA CYS A 56 7.28 -5.27 -15.28
C CYS A 56 6.39 -5.17 -14.03
N VAL A 57 5.56 -6.18 -13.74
CA VAL A 57 4.67 -6.14 -12.56
C VAL A 57 5.43 -6.25 -11.22
N TYR A 58 6.63 -6.81 -11.25
CA TYR A 58 7.49 -6.99 -10.06
C TYR A 58 8.37 -5.78 -9.80
N CYS A 59 9.12 -5.31 -10.80
CA CYS A 59 10.08 -4.20 -10.61
C CYS A 59 9.63 -2.86 -11.19
N GLY A 60 8.49 -2.80 -11.89
CA GLY A 60 7.97 -1.56 -12.46
C GLY A 60 8.76 -1.00 -13.66
N ARG A 61 9.90 -1.58 -14.05
CA ARG A 61 10.76 -1.05 -15.14
C ARG A 61 10.14 -1.20 -16.52
N ARG A 62 10.47 -0.27 -17.44
CA ARG A 62 10.15 -0.38 -18.87
C ARG A 62 11.25 -1.18 -19.61
N PRO A 63 10.93 -1.87 -20.72
CA PRO A 63 11.93 -2.62 -21.51
C PRO A 63 13.10 -1.77 -22.04
N SER A 64 12.99 -0.44 -22.05
CA SER A 64 14.03 0.45 -22.55
C SER A 64 15.12 0.82 -21.53
N GLU A 65 14.92 0.57 -20.22
CA GLU A 65 15.82 0.99 -19.13
C GLU A 65 16.86 -0.08 -18.75
N GLY A 66 17.48 -0.70 -19.75
CA GLY A 66 18.56 -1.67 -19.56
C GLY A 66 18.12 -3.12 -19.32
N VAL A 67 16.83 -3.44 -19.46
CA VAL A 67 16.35 -4.82 -19.46
C VAL A 67 15.99 -5.21 -20.89
N GLN A 68 16.88 -5.96 -21.56
CA GLN A 68 16.78 -6.23 -22.99
C GLN A 68 15.47 -6.95 -23.38
N HIS A 69 14.88 -7.74 -22.47
CA HIS A 69 13.70 -8.55 -22.77
C HIS A 69 12.63 -8.51 -21.65
N CYS A 70 11.39 -8.21 -22.04
CA CYS A 70 10.20 -8.50 -21.23
C CYS A 70 9.50 -9.72 -21.83
N ILE A 71 9.39 -10.77 -21.02
CA ILE A 71 8.82 -12.04 -21.47
C ILE A 71 7.31 -12.00 -21.24
N ASN A 72 6.55 -12.26 -22.30
CA ASN A 72 5.11 -12.42 -22.20
C ASN A 72 4.80 -13.87 -21.86
N VAL A 73 4.30 -14.13 -20.65
CA VAL A 73 4.04 -15.49 -20.15
C VAL A 73 2.71 -16.04 -20.72
N THR A 74 2.42 -15.79 -22.01
CA THR A 74 1.17 -15.93 -22.80
C THR A 74 0.39 -14.62 -23.04
N ASN A 75 -0.45 -14.58 -24.09
CA ASN A 75 -1.14 -13.37 -24.61
C ASN A 75 -1.90 -12.50 -23.58
N HIS A 76 -2.16 -13.00 -22.37
CA HIS A 76 -2.89 -12.28 -21.31
C HIS A 76 -2.26 -12.42 -19.92
N SER A 77 -0.99 -12.84 -19.80
CA SER A 77 -0.28 -12.89 -18.52
C SER A 77 0.37 -11.54 -18.16
N PRO A 78 0.56 -11.24 -16.85
CA PRO A 78 1.32 -10.06 -16.44
C PRO A 78 2.76 -10.15 -16.94
N ARG A 79 3.31 -9.03 -17.45
CA ARG A 79 4.65 -9.01 -18.02
C ARG A 79 5.70 -8.97 -16.92
N VAL A 80 6.67 -9.87 -17.01
CA VAL A 80 7.82 -9.95 -16.09
C VAL A 80 9.09 -9.74 -16.90
N CYS A 81 10.02 -8.96 -16.37
CA CYS A 81 11.29 -8.73 -17.05
C CYS A 81 12.25 -9.90 -16.82
N GLU A 82 13.13 -10.16 -17.78
CA GLU A 82 14.10 -11.26 -17.75
C GLU A 82 14.94 -11.25 -16.46
N ARG A 83 15.36 -10.06 -16.00
CA ARG A 83 16.08 -9.93 -14.73
C ARG A 83 15.28 -10.35 -13.51
N CYS A 84 13.98 -10.06 -13.47
CA CYS A 84 13.11 -10.55 -12.39
C CYS A 84 12.92 -12.06 -12.49
N ILE A 85 12.84 -12.63 -13.69
CA ILE A 85 12.78 -14.09 -13.90
C ILE A 85 14.07 -14.74 -13.40
N GLU A 86 15.25 -14.21 -13.75
CA GLU A 86 16.53 -14.72 -13.25
C GLU A 86 16.59 -14.68 -11.72
N LEU A 87 16.21 -13.56 -11.09
CA LEU A 87 16.17 -13.45 -9.63
C LEU A 87 15.15 -14.40 -8.99
N LEU A 88 14.00 -14.60 -9.63
CA LEU A 88 12.99 -15.58 -9.21
C LEU A 88 13.54 -17.00 -9.31
N THR A 89 14.22 -17.32 -10.41
CA THR A 89 14.86 -18.63 -10.62
C THR A 89 15.99 -18.85 -9.62
N GLU A 90 16.88 -17.88 -9.39
CA GLU A 90 17.94 -17.95 -8.38
C GLU A 90 17.37 -18.11 -6.95
N ALA A 91 16.24 -17.43 -6.64
CA ALA A 91 15.53 -17.59 -5.38
C ALA A 91 15.04 -19.00 -5.15
N ILE A 92 14.33 -19.52 -6.14
CA ILE A 92 13.70 -20.83 -6.11
C ILE A 92 14.74 -21.94 -6.19
N THR A 93 15.88 -21.72 -6.86
CA THR A 93 16.94 -22.74 -7.04
C THR A 93 18.03 -22.72 -5.96
N SER A 94 17.94 -21.82 -4.97
CA SER A 94 18.80 -21.93 -3.78
C SER A 94 18.48 -23.24 -3.05
N LYS A 95 19.51 -24.05 -2.76
CA LYS A 95 19.35 -25.44 -2.29
C LYS A 95 18.46 -25.64 -1.06
N SER A 96 18.31 -24.63 -0.19
CA SER A 96 17.44 -24.73 1.00
C SER A 96 15.98 -24.40 0.71
N ILE A 97 15.72 -23.46 -0.20
CA ILE A 97 14.37 -22.99 -0.55
C ILE A 97 13.76 -23.90 -1.62
N SER A 98 14.58 -24.41 -2.55
CA SER A 98 14.13 -25.30 -3.62
C SER A 98 13.52 -26.58 -3.07
N GLU A 99 14.11 -27.17 -2.03
CA GLU A 99 13.67 -28.44 -1.45
C GLU A 99 12.40 -28.26 -0.61
N GLU A 100 12.29 -27.15 0.13
CA GLU A 100 11.11 -26.82 0.96
C GLU A 100 9.88 -26.55 0.08
N ILE A 101 10.02 -25.75 -0.99
CA ILE A 101 8.93 -25.46 -1.92
C ILE A 101 8.58 -26.70 -2.77
N ARG A 102 9.57 -27.47 -3.20
CA ARG A 102 9.35 -28.70 -3.98
C ARG A 102 8.55 -29.74 -3.19
N GLN A 103 8.89 -29.95 -1.92
CA GLN A 103 8.15 -30.87 -1.05
C GLN A 103 6.71 -30.40 -0.81
N LEU A 104 6.48 -29.09 -0.67
CA LEU A 104 5.14 -28.52 -0.51
C LEU A 104 4.27 -28.65 -1.77
N VAL A 105 4.86 -28.53 -2.96
CA VAL A 105 4.15 -28.68 -4.24
C VAL A 105 3.88 -30.16 -4.57
N GLU A 106 4.75 -31.07 -4.11
CA GLU A 106 4.60 -32.51 -4.30
C GLU A 106 3.68 -33.18 -3.26
N ASP A 107 3.36 -32.52 -2.14
CA ASP A 107 2.45 -33.03 -1.10
C ASP A 107 0.96 -32.70 -1.42
N PRO A 108 0.10 -33.71 -1.70
CA PRO A 108 -1.30 -33.50 -2.04
C PRO A 108 -2.20 -33.08 -0.86
N HIS A 109 -1.66 -32.97 0.36
CA HIS A 109 -2.38 -32.54 1.55
C HIS A 109 -2.08 -31.09 1.96
N VAL A 110 -1.14 -30.42 1.29
CA VAL A 110 -0.79 -29.02 1.53
C VAL A 110 -1.74 -28.11 0.78
N SER A 111 -2.28 -27.11 1.47
CA SER A 111 -3.22 -26.16 0.87
C SER A 111 -2.51 -25.18 -0.07
N THR A 112 -3.25 -24.65 -1.04
CA THR A 112 -2.69 -23.70 -2.00
C THR A 112 -2.23 -22.39 -1.34
N SER A 113 -2.81 -21.99 -0.20
CA SER A 113 -2.35 -20.82 0.56
C SER A 113 -0.97 -21.04 1.20
N GLU A 114 -0.66 -22.27 1.62
CA GLU A 114 0.64 -22.59 2.21
C GLU A 114 1.76 -22.56 1.15
N ILE A 115 1.44 -22.96 -0.09
CA ILE A 115 2.35 -22.85 -1.23
C ILE A 115 2.56 -21.37 -1.61
N GLU A 116 1.49 -20.56 -1.64
CA GLU A 116 1.59 -19.12 -1.90
C GLU A 116 2.44 -18.40 -0.83
N ASP A 117 2.24 -18.73 0.45
CA ASP A 117 3.03 -18.17 1.55
C ASP A 117 4.51 -18.55 1.47
N ALA A 118 4.82 -19.79 1.08
CA ALA A 118 6.18 -20.28 0.89
C ALA A 118 6.89 -19.57 -0.28
N VAL A 119 6.19 -19.38 -1.40
CA VAL A 119 6.72 -18.61 -2.54
C VAL A 119 6.93 -17.15 -2.13
N GLN A 120 5.95 -16.50 -1.49
CA GLN A 120 6.11 -15.12 -1.00
C GLN A 120 7.25 -14.98 0.02
N LYS A 121 7.47 -15.98 0.88
CA LYS A 121 8.63 -16.05 1.79
C LYS A 121 9.94 -16.09 1.00
N ALA A 122 10.07 -16.94 -0.01
CA ALA A 122 11.25 -17.02 -0.87
C ALA A 122 11.51 -15.71 -1.65
N LEU A 123 10.44 -15.06 -2.13
CA LEU A 123 10.52 -13.74 -2.78
C LEU A 123 11.05 -12.66 -1.84
N ARG A 124 10.63 -12.69 -0.57
CA ARG A 124 11.11 -11.78 0.49
C ARG A 124 12.58 -12.02 0.80
N GLU A 125 13.04 -13.27 0.77
CA GLU A 125 14.43 -13.64 1.04
C GLU A 125 15.38 -13.23 -0.12
N VAL A 126 14.90 -13.20 -1.37
CA VAL A 126 15.72 -12.80 -2.53
C VAL A 126 15.55 -11.34 -2.96
N SER A 127 14.48 -10.67 -2.54
CA SER A 127 14.41 -9.20 -2.59
C SER A 127 15.39 -8.51 -1.62
N THR A 128 16.28 -9.27 -0.98
CA THR A 128 17.42 -8.74 -0.25
C THR A 128 18.47 -8.21 -1.24
N LYS A 129 18.32 -6.94 -1.64
CA LYS A 129 19.50 -6.09 -1.46
C LYS A 129 19.85 -6.24 0.02
N ALA A 130 21.09 -6.64 0.32
CA ALA A 130 21.52 -6.81 1.70
C ALA A 130 21.03 -5.61 2.54
N PRO A 131 20.37 -5.84 3.70
CA PRO A 131 19.83 -4.80 4.58
C PRO A 131 20.84 -3.71 4.99
N ASP A 132 22.12 -3.91 4.72
CA ASP A 132 23.21 -3.13 5.27
C ASP A 132 23.67 -1.96 4.39
N GLN A 133 23.11 -1.74 3.19
CA GLN A 133 23.38 -0.52 2.40
C GLN A 133 22.13 0.01 1.69
N LEU A 134 21.27 0.69 2.45
CA LEU A 134 20.29 1.63 1.90
C LEU A 134 21.03 2.70 1.07
N SER A 135 20.69 2.81 -0.21
CA SER A 135 21.12 3.96 -1.02
C SER A 135 20.31 5.20 -0.63
N PRO A 136 20.87 6.41 -0.76
CA PRO A 136 20.12 7.63 -0.53
C PRO A 136 18.82 7.69 -1.33
N PRO A 137 17.71 8.13 -0.71
CA PRO A 137 16.44 8.25 -1.41
C PRO A 137 16.47 9.40 -2.41
N GLN A 138 15.82 9.20 -3.56
CA GLN A 138 15.46 10.29 -4.48
C GLN A 138 14.13 10.95 -4.07
N ALA A 139 13.32 10.28 -3.24
CA ALA A 139 12.16 10.86 -2.60
C ALA A 139 11.81 10.10 -1.32
N VAL A 140 11.11 10.76 -0.41
CA VAL A 140 10.58 10.13 0.81
C VAL A 140 9.07 10.30 0.85
N THR A 141 8.37 9.18 1.00
CA THR A 141 6.94 9.15 1.26
C THR A 141 6.73 8.82 2.74
N VAL A 142 5.74 9.43 3.37
CA VAL A 142 5.55 9.37 4.82
C VAL A 142 4.09 9.09 5.14
N ASP A 143 3.82 8.20 6.09
CA ASP A 143 2.49 8.06 6.67
C ASP A 143 2.10 9.32 7.47
N PHE A 144 0.80 9.55 7.66
CA PHE A 144 0.32 10.75 8.34
C PHE A 144 0.20 10.57 9.86
N GLY A 145 -0.62 9.61 10.30
CA GLY A 145 -1.12 9.52 11.67
C GLY A 145 -0.19 8.73 12.58
N GLY A 146 0.27 9.35 13.67
CA GLY A 146 1.29 8.76 14.54
C GLY A 146 2.67 8.63 13.88
N THR A 147 2.88 9.39 12.78
CA THR A 147 4.14 9.48 12.06
C THR A 147 4.52 10.95 11.82
N ILE A 148 3.60 11.78 11.27
CA ILE A 148 3.78 13.24 11.16
C ILE A 148 3.06 13.97 12.27
N LEU A 149 1.77 13.67 12.44
CA LEU A 149 0.92 14.25 13.47
C LEU A 149 0.30 13.13 14.31
N SER A 150 0.30 13.31 15.62
CA SER A 150 -0.38 12.43 16.57
C SER A 150 -1.74 13.01 16.94
N THR A 151 -2.79 12.19 16.80
CA THR A 151 -4.14 12.55 17.21
C THR A 151 -4.18 12.68 18.73
N VAL A 152 -4.49 13.88 19.21
CA VAL A 152 -4.65 14.19 20.64
C VAL A 152 -6.09 13.93 21.07
N GLU A 153 -7.05 14.29 20.22
CA GLU A 153 -8.47 14.19 20.52
C GLU A 153 -9.27 13.91 19.24
N PHE A 154 -10.30 13.08 19.38
CA PHE A 154 -11.33 12.89 18.38
C PHE A 154 -12.72 12.99 19.02
N ASP A 155 -13.49 14.00 18.63
CA ASP A 155 -14.87 14.22 19.06
C ASP A 155 -15.83 14.14 17.86
N LEU A 156 -16.35 12.93 17.64
CA LEU A 156 -17.36 12.66 16.62
C LEU A 156 -18.62 13.53 16.81
N LYS A 157 -19.04 13.80 18.06
CA LYS A 157 -20.26 14.57 18.34
C LYS A 157 -20.06 16.03 17.97
N ALA A 158 -18.90 16.60 18.28
CA ALA A 158 -18.56 17.96 17.87
C ALA A 158 -18.57 18.11 16.34
N GLY A 159 -18.01 17.14 15.62
CA GLY A 159 -18.06 17.08 14.15
C GLY A 159 -19.48 17.03 13.59
N ILE A 160 -20.32 16.11 14.10
CA ILE A 160 -21.71 15.98 13.67
C ILE A 160 -22.51 17.25 13.98
N ASN A 161 -22.37 17.79 15.19
CA ASN A 161 -23.04 19.01 15.59
C ASN A 161 -22.65 20.17 14.68
N ARG A 162 -21.37 20.29 14.32
CA ARG A 162 -20.89 21.32 13.41
C ARG A 162 -21.51 21.19 12.02
N CYS A 163 -21.65 19.98 11.50
CA CYS A 163 -22.37 19.76 10.25
C CYS A 163 -23.84 20.21 10.37
N LEU A 164 -24.58 19.78 11.40
CA LEU A 164 -25.98 20.15 11.57
C LEU A 164 -26.21 21.67 11.72
N GLU A 165 -25.27 22.39 12.34
CA GLU A 165 -25.29 23.88 12.38
C GLU A 165 -25.19 24.53 11.00
N LEU A 166 -24.60 23.83 10.03
CA LEU A 166 -24.43 24.29 8.64
C LEU A 166 -25.57 23.83 7.72
N ALA A 167 -26.52 23.05 8.22
CA ALA A 167 -27.66 22.58 7.44
C ALA A 167 -28.60 23.74 7.09
N GLU A 168 -29.01 23.81 5.82
CA GLU A 168 -30.07 24.71 5.39
C GLU A 168 -31.44 24.17 5.83
N VAL A 169 -31.63 22.86 5.69
CA VAL A 169 -32.81 22.13 6.15
C VAL A 169 -32.35 21.01 7.05
N SER A 170 -32.74 21.05 8.32
CA SER A 170 -32.36 20.03 9.30
C SER A 170 -33.40 18.94 9.47
N ASN A 171 -34.66 19.15 9.05
CA ASN A 171 -35.76 18.19 9.24
C ASN A 171 -35.91 17.71 10.71
N ASP A 172 -35.70 18.62 11.67
CA ASP A 172 -35.66 18.33 13.12
C ASP A 172 -34.64 17.24 13.53
N CYS A 173 -33.66 16.94 12.66
CA CYS A 173 -32.62 15.96 12.89
C CYS A 173 -31.69 16.39 14.03
N THR A 174 -31.43 15.46 14.93
CA THR A 174 -30.54 15.63 16.07
C THR A 174 -29.19 14.94 15.82
N VAL A 175 -28.17 15.32 16.62
CA VAL A 175 -26.88 14.61 16.63
C VAL A 175 -27.07 13.12 16.89
N GLN A 176 -28.04 12.74 17.73
CA GLN A 176 -28.31 11.35 18.07
C GLN A 176 -28.82 10.56 16.86
N ASP A 177 -29.70 11.14 16.03
CA ASP A 177 -30.21 10.49 14.82
C ASP A 177 -29.07 10.19 13.82
N VAL A 178 -28.14 11.14 13.64
CA VAL A 178 -26.95 10.96 12.80
C VAL A 178 -26.04 9.87 13.38
N MET A 179 -25.82 9.87 14.70
CA MET A 179 -24.98 8.89 15.37
C MET A 179 -25.52 7.46 15.23
N GLU A 180 -26.84 7.26 15.25
CA GLU A 180 -27.45 5.94 15.07
C GLU A 180 -27.16 5.36 13.69
N ILE A 181 -27.29 6.16 12.62
CA ILE A 181 -26.92 5.73 11.27
C ILE A 181 -25.41 5.49 11.15
N VAL A 182 -24.59 6.38 11.73
CA VAL A 182 -23.13 6.21 11.77
C VAL A 182 -22.73 4.87 12.38
N GLN A 183 -23.32 4.51 13.53
CA GLN A 183 -23.01 3.25 14.22
C GLN A 183 -23.42 2.03 13.39
N GLU A 184 -24.61 2.05 12.78
CA GLU A 184 -25.08 0.98 11.92
C GLU A 184 -24.15 0.80 10.69
N LEU A 185 -23.77 1.90 10.05
CA LEU A 185 -22.85 1.89 8.91
C LEU A 185 -21.46 1.39 9.31
N ASP A 186 -20.89 1.90 10.40
CA ASP A 186 -19.55 1.51 10.85
C ASP A 186 -19.47 0.02 11.18
N TYR A 187 -20.52 -0.56 11.79
CA TYR A 187 -20.62 -1.99 12.03
C TYR A 187 -20.54 -2.82 10.74
N GLN A 188 -21.18 -2.36 9.67
CA GLN A 188 -21.22 -3.09 8.40
C GLN A 188 -19.96 -2.87 7.53
N ILE A 189 -19.35 -1.69 7.63
CA ILE A 189 -18.36 -1.20 6.67
C ILE A 189 -16.92 -1.41 7.16
N GLN A 190 -16.65 -1.25 8.46
CA GLN A 190 -15.28 -1.17 8.96
C GLN A 190 -14.46 -2.43 8.65
N GLU A 191 -14.99 -3.61 8.97
CA GLU A 191 -14.33 -4.89 8.68
C GLU A 191 -14.15 -5.12 7.16
N ARG A 192 -15.10 -4.65 6.36
CA ARG A 192 -15.04 -4.76 4.90
C ARG A 192 -13.98 -3.85 4.30
N ARG A 193 -13.77 -2.65 4.84
CA ARG A 193 -12.68 -1.75 4.41
C ARG A 193 -11.31 -2.38 4.63
N GLU A 194 -11.11 -3.02 5.79
CA GLU A 194 -9.82 -3.65 6.10
C GLU A 194 -9.58 -4.93 5.29
N SER A 195 -10.61 -5.77 5.11
CA SER A 195 -10.46 -7.03 4.36
C SER A 195 -10.40 -6.83 2.84
N SER A 196 -11.12 -5.84 2.29
CA SER A 196 -11.17 -5.62 0.83
C SER A 196 -10.17 -4.58 0.32
N LEU A 197 -9.57 -3.79 1.22
CA LEU A 197 -8.73 -2.63 0.91
C LEU A 197 -9.44 -1.52 0.12
N PHE A 198 -10.77 -1.56 -0.01
CA PHE A 198 -11.53 -0.44 -0.54
C PHE A 198 -11.74 0.63 0.53
N GLU A 199 -11.67 1.88 0.10
CA GLU A 199 -12.00 3.03 0.93
C GLU A 199 -13.42 3.52 0.64
N ILE A 200 -14.13 3.94 1.68
CA ILE A 200 -15.37 4.67 1.57
C ILE A 200 -15.09 6.09 2.06
N PRO A 201 -14.95 7.07 1.17
CA PRO A 201 -14.56 8.41 1.58
C PRO A 201 -15.68 9.09 2.38
N VAL A 202 -15.27 9.97 3.30
CA VAL A 202 -16.16 10.63 4.26
C VAL A 202 -17.21 11.46 3.56
N ILE A 203 -16.89 12.11 2.43
CA ILE A 203 -17.86 12.85 1.61
C ILE A 203 -19.05 11.96 1.18
N GLN A 204 -18.78 10.78 0.63
CA GLN A 204 -19.85 9.86 0.19
C GLN A 204 -20.64 9.33 1.39
N ARG A 205 -19.96 9.06 2.50
CA ARG A 205 -20.60 8.61 3.75
C ARG A 205 -21.51 9.69 4.34
N GLN A 206 -21.03 10.93 4.46
CA GLN A 206 -21.80 12.06 4.96
C GLN A 206 -23.04 12.29 4.08
N ARG A 207 -22.86 12.29 2.76
CA ARG A 207 -23.98 12.41 1.83
C ARG A 207 -25.03 11.33 2.04
N LEU A 208 -24.62 10.06 2.14
CA LEU A 208 -25.55 8.96 2.41
C LEU A 208 -26.33 9.16 3.71
N ILE A 209 -25.64 9.53 4.80
CA ILE A 209 -26.26 9.71 6.12
C ILE A 209 -27.26 10.87 6.09
N TYR A 210 -26.84 12.04 5.62
CA TYR A 210 -27.68 13.24 5.64
C TYR A 210 -28.84 13.16 4.64
N ASP A 211 -28.64 12.62 3.45
CA ASP A 211 -29.73 12.38 2.48
C ASP A 211 -30.78 11.42 3.06
N THR A 212 -30.36 10.41 3.83
CA THR A 212 -31.27 9.46 4.51
C THR A 212 -32.12 10.14 5.58
N LEU A 213 -31.57 11.14 6.26
CA LEU A 213 -32.25 11.91 7.32
C LEU A 213 -33.04 13.10 6.78
N GLY A 214 -32.97 13.38 5.48
CA GLY A 214 -33.58 14.56 4.86
C GLY A 214 -32.90 15.87 5.27
N VAL A 215 -31.62 15.82 5.62
CA VAL A 215 -30.80 17.00 5.94
C VAL A 215 -30.15 17.51 4.65
N HIS A 216 -30.30 18.80 4.38
CA HIS A 216 -29.76 19.46 3.18
C HIS A 216 -28.82 20.60 3.51
N PHE A 217 -27.80 20.79 2.68
CA PHE A 217 -26.75 21.80 2.83
C PHE A 217 -26.66 22.66 1.57
N ASP A 218 -26.44 23.97 1.74
CA ASP A 218 -26.13 24.92 0.65
C ASP A 218 -24.60 25.13 0.47
N ILE A 219 -23.79 24.33 1.17
CA ILE A 219 -22.32 24.30 1.05
C ILE A 219 -21.87 23.07 0.26
N SER A 220 -20.65 23.12 -0.27
CA SER A 220 -20.08 21.98 -0.97
C SER A 220 -19.83 20.80 -0.02
N PRO A 221 -19.90 19.54 -0.48
CA PRO A 221 -19.52 18.39 0.33
C PRO A 221 -18.08 18.47 0.85
N GLU A 222 -17.19 19.10 0.08
CA GLU A 222 -15.81 19.36 0.46
C GLU A 222 -15.70 20.30 1.67
N ASP A 223 -16.48 21.39 1.67
CA ASP A 223 -16.53 22.33 2.80
C ASP A 223 -17.19 21.69 4.04
N LEU A 224 -18.18 20.81 3.84
CA LEU A 224 -18.81 20.05 4.92
C LEU A 224 -17.85 19.05 5.56
N GLU A 225 -17.06 18.33 4.75
CA GLU A 225 -16.00 17.42 5.19
C GLU A 225 -14.96 18.18 6.03
N LEU A 226 -14.51 19.34 5.56
CA LEU A 226 -13.54 20.17 6.25
C LEU A 226 -14.10 20.73 7.57
N ALA A 227 -15.34 21.24 7.57
CA ALA A 227 -16.00 21.73 8.78
C ALA A 227 -16.17 20.63 9.83
N PHE A 228 -16.47 19.40 9.40
CA PHE A 228 -16.48 18.24 10.29
C PHE A 228 -15.09 17.99 10.89
N TRP A 229 -14.04 17.96 10.06
CA TRP A 229 -12.66 17.72 10.49
C TRP A 229 -12.21 18.74 11.54
N ASP A 230 -12.40 20.03 11.26
CA ASP A 230 -12.00 21.12 12.15
C ASP A 230 -12.71 21.08 13.51
N ALA A 231 -13.96 20.65 13.53
CA ALA A 231 -14.70 20.51 14.77
C ALA A 231 -14.34 19.23 15.55
N SER A 232 -13.92 18.16 14.86
CA SER A 232 -13.78 16.83 15.46
C SER A 232 -12.36 16.41 15.81
N MET A 233 -11.34 16.95 15.15
CA MET A 233 -9.96 16.44 15.30
C MET A 233 -9.03 17.46 15.96
N ARG A 234 -8.16 16.99 16.87
CA ARG A 234 -7.02 17.75 17.40
C ARG A 234 -5.74 16.96 17.25
N PHE A 235 -4.68 17.64 16.82
CA PHE A 235 -3.38 17.03 16.57
C PHE A 235 -2.24 17.74 17.30
N SER A 236 -1.15 17.00 17.46
CA SER A 236 0.16 17.52 17.87
C SER A 236 1.23 17.01 16.91
N ILE A 237 2.29 17.80 16.74
CA ILE A 237 3.41 17.45 15.86
C ILE A 237 4.23 16.32 16.49
N GLU A 238 4.59 15.31 15.71
CA GLU A 238 5.48 14.24 16.17
C GLU A 238 6.88 14.78 16.53
N PRO A 239 7.44 14.42 17.71
CA PRO A 239 8.70 14.98 18.17
C PRO A 239 9.86 14.78 17.20
N GLY A 240 10.50 15.89 16.80
CA GLY A 240 11.71 15.88 15.97
C GLY A 240 11.47 15.83 14.46
N ILE A 241 10.22 15.73 14.00
CA ILE A 241 9.95 15.66 12.55
C ILE A 241 10.35 16.92 11.79
N THR A 242 10.16 18.11 12.38
CA THR A 242 10.49 19.38 11.74
C THR A 242 11.97 19.44 11.32
N THR A 243 12.87 19.00 12.20
CA THR A 243 14.31 18.91 11.91
C THR A 243 14.61 17.99 10.72
N VAL A 244 13.88 16.88 10.61
CA VAL A 244 14.01 15.94 9.49
C VAL A 244 13.50 16.57 8.20
N LEU A 245 12.35 17.23 8.23
CA LEU A 245 11.77 17.91 7.07
C LEU A 245 12.70 19.02 6.56
N ASP A 246 13.27 19.83 7.46
CA ASP A 246 14.28 20.84 7.11
C ASP A 246 15.52 20.20 6.45
N GLY A 247 16.01 19.09 7.03
CA GLY A 247 17.18 18.37 6.51
C GLY A 247 16.96 17.73 5.14
N LEU A 248 15.74 17.27 4.86
CA LEU A 248 15.32 16.72 3.56
C LEU A 248 15.15 17.84 2.51
N ALA A 249 14.50 18.95 2.90
CA ALA A 249 14.33 20.12 2.05
C ALA A 249 15.68 20.74 1.65
N ALA A 250 16.63 20.85 2.58
CA ALA A 250 17.99 21.33 2.31
C ALA A 250 18.78 20.44 1.34
N ARG A 251 18.31 19.22 1.06
CA ARG A 251 18.89 18.26 0.11
C ARG A 251 18.09 18.14 -1.18
N ASP A 252 17.07 18.99 -1.37
CA ASP A 252 16.14 18.94 -2.51
C ASP A 252 15.46 17.56 -2.68
N ILE A 253 15.20 16.86 -1.57
CA ILE A 253 14.51 15.55 -1.59
C ILE A 253 13.00 15.81 -1.51
N PRO A 254 12.22 15.54 -2.58
CA PRO A 254 10.79 15.78 -2.59
C PRO A 254 10.07 14.79 -1.67
N LEU A 255 9.04 15.30 -0.98
CA LEU A 255 8.28 14.56 0.02
C LEU A 255 6.82 14.37 -0.39
N ALA A 256 6.25 13.23 -0.02
CA ALA A 256 4.82 13.01 -0.10
C ALA A 256 4.23 12.42 1.17
N VAL A 257 2.96 12.76 1.45
CA VAL A 257 2.14 12.05 2.43
C VAL A 257 1.36 10.94 1.72
N VAL A 258 1.32 9.74 2.32
CA VAL A 258 0.50 8.61 1.88
C VAL A 258 -0.24 8.04 3.08
N SER A 259 -1.55 8.30 3.20
CA SER A 259 -2.33 7.97 4.38
C SER A 259 -3.52 7.05 4.10
N ASN A 260 -3.80 6.12 5.03
CA ASN A 260 -5.11 5.48 5.12
C ASN A 260 -6.04 6.39 5.92
N SER A 261 -6.76 7.28 5.24
CA SER A 261 -7.73 8.19 5.84
C SER A 261 -9.01 8.19 5.03
N GLY A 262 -10.16 8.16 5.73
CA GLY A 262 -11.46 8.39 5.09
C GLY A 262 -11.64 9.83 4.61
N PHE A 263 -10.80 10.76 5.08
CA PHE A 263 -10.77 12.15 4.63
C PHE A 263 -9.79 12.32 3.48
N ARG A 264 -10.11 13.22 2.55
CA ARG A 264 -9.28 13.50 1.37
C ARG A 264 -7.92 14.10 1.70
N GLY A 265 -7.00 14.00 0.75
CA GLY A 265 -5.66 14.59 0.84
C GLY A 265 -5.69 16.09 1.11
N GLU A 266 -6.68 16.84 0.60
CA GLU A 266 -6.82 18.27 0.86
C GLU A 266 -7.12 18.58 2.33
N VAL A 267 -7.87 17.72 3.03
CA VAL A 267 -8.15 17.88 4.47
C VAL A 267 -6.88 17.62 5.28
N LEU A 268 -6.08 16.62 4.89
CA LEU A 268 -4.78 16.37 5.52
C LEU A 268 -3.81 17.53 5.26
N SER A 269 -3.83 18.10 4.04
CA SER A 269 -3.05 19.28 3.69
C SER A 269 -3.45 20.49 4.53
N HIS A 270 -4.76 20.71 4.73
CA HIS A 270 -5.26 21.76 5.60
C HIS A 270 -4.74 21.61 7.03
N GLU A 271 -4.78 20.39 7.58
CA GLU A 271 -4.24 20.15 8.92
C GLU A 271 -2.73 20.43 8.97
N LEU A 272 -1.95 19.98 7.98
CA LEU A 272 -0.52 20.28 7.93
C LEU A 272 -0.24 21.78 7.84
N GLU A 273 -1.07 22.54 7.13
CA GLU A 273 -0.95 24.00 7.02
C GLU A 273 -1.15 24.66 8.39
N ARG A 274 -2.12 24.19 9.19
CA ARG A 274 -2.34 24.67 10.57
C ARG A 274 -1.13 24.47 11.49
N HIS A 275 -0.29 23.46 11.20
CA HIS A 275 0.96 23.19 11.91
C HIS A 275 2.20 23.76 11.22
N GLY A 276 2.05 24.48 10.11
CA GLY A 276 3.16 25.05 9.34
C GLY A 276 4.02 24.01 8.61
N LEU A 277 3.45 22.84 8.30
CA LEU A 277 4.16 21.71 7.68
C LEU A 277 3.78 21.44 6.23
N ALA A 278 2.70 22.03 5.71
CA ALA A 278 2.18 21.71 4.37
C ALA A 278 3.22 21.96 3.25
N GLU A 279 4.01 23.03 3.36
CA GLU A 279 4.97 23.44 2.32
C GLU A 279 6.11 22.43 2.10
N TYR A 280 6.37 21.53 3.04
CA TYR A 280 7.38 20.48 2.88
C TYR A 280 6.94 19.36 1.93
N PHE A 281 5.64 19.17 1.75
CA PHE A 281 5.09 18.04 1.00
C PHE A 281 4.61 18.49 -0.39
N ALA A 282 5.29 18.02 -1.43
CA ALA A 282 4.91 18.31 -2.81
C ALA A 282 3.62 17.55 -3.22
N VAL A 283 3.32 16.44 -2.53
CA VAL A 283 2.17 15.58 -2.81
C VAL A 283 1.56 15.12 -1.49
N ILE A 284 0.24 15.26 -1.34
CA ILE A 284 -0.47 14.76 -0.17
C ILE A 284 -1.63 13.92 -0.69
N ILE A 285 -1.60 12.62 -0.42
CA ILE A 285 -2.64 11.71 -0.85
C ILE A 285 -3.16 10.86 0.31
N SER A 286 -4.46 10.58 0.27
CA SER A 286 -5.11 9.63 1.16
C SER A 286 -5.85 8.55 0.38
N SER A 287 -6.28 7.52 1.09
CA SER A 287 -7.14 6.46 0.54
C SER A 287 -8.47 7.00 0.03
N ALA A 288 -8.98 8.09 0.60
CA ALA A 288 -10.22 8.75 0.17
C ALA A 288 -10.15 9.31 -1.25
N ASP A 289 -8.96 9.72 -1.70
CA ASP A 289 -8.76 10.33 -3.02
C ASP A 289 -8.94 9.30 -4.16
N TYR A 290 -8.63 8.03 -3.87
CA TYR A 290 -8.55 6.96 -4.87
C TYR A 290 -9.48 5.77 -4.62
N GLY A 291 -10.12 5.70 -3.45
CA GLY A 291 -10.97 4.57 -3.09
C GLY A 291 -10.20 3.30 -2.71
N LEU A 292 -8.88 3.38 -2.51
CA LEU A 292 -8.02 2.24 -2.19
C LEU A 292 -7.16 2.52 -0.96
N ARG A 293 -7.01 1.52 -0.09
CA ARG A 293 -6.22 1.59 1.14
C ARG A 293 -4.86 0.92 0.96
N LYS A 294 -3.83 1.44 1.63
CA LYS A 294 -2.63 0.67 1.96
C LYS A 294 -3.06 -0.65 2.63
N PRO A 295 -2.39 -1.78 2.38
CA PRO A 295 -1.11 -1.92 1.69
C PRO A 295 -1.22 -2.05 0.17
N HIS A 296 -2.35 -1.69 -0.46
CA HIS A 296 -2.46 -1.74 -1.91
C HIS A 296 -1.31 -0.94 -2.57
N PRO A 297 -0.53 -1.53 -3.50
CA PRO A 297 0.69 -0.92 -4.01
C PRO A 297 0.49 0.36 -4.83
N PHE A 298 -0.75 0.72 -5.17
CA PHE A 298 -1.02 1.82 -6.11
C PHE A 298 -0.90 3.18 -5.46
N LEU A 299 -1.20 3.33 -4.16
CA LEU A 299 -1.03 4.61 -3.47
C LEU A 299 0.45 5.01 -3.43
N TYR A 300 1.34 4.07 -3.09
CA TYR A 300 2.79 4.29 -3.13
C TYR A 300 3.31 4.62 -4.53
N ARG A 301 2.84 3.89 -5.54
CA ARG A 301 3.28 4.11 -6.94
C ARG A 301 2.74 5.43 -7.48
N ALA A 302 1.54 5.82 -7.09
CA ALA A 302 0.94 7.11 -7.45
C ALA A 302 1.74 8.25 -6.83
N SER A 303 2.05 8.20 -5.53
CA SER A 303 2.86 9.24 -4.89
C SER A 303 4.25 9.36 -5.50
N ALA A 304 4.96 8.25 -5.73
CA ALA A 304 6.26 8.28 -6.42
C ALA A 304 6.16 8.88 -7.83
N SER A 305 5.11 8.52 -8.59
CA SER A 305 4.88 9.06 -9.93
C SER A 305 4.58 10.56 -9.92
N LEU A 306 3.79 11.03 -8.96
CA LEU A 306 3.48 12.46 -8.78
C LEU A 306 4.71 13.27 -8.37
N LEU A 307 5.63 12.66 -7.61
CA LEU A 307 6.93 13.23 -7.28
C LEU A 307 7.95 13.13 -8.43
N GLY A 308 7.62 12.45 -9.52
CA GLY A 308 8.51 12.30 -10.68
C GLY A 308 9.67 11.33 -10.48
N VAL A 309 9.58 10.41 -9.52
CA VAL A 309 10.65 9.45 -9.20
C VAL A 309 10.22 7.99 -9.44
N GLU A 310 11.20 7.11 -9.63
CA GLU A 310 10.93 5.67 -9.64
C GLU A 310 10.77 5.14 -8.22
N ILE A 311 9.73 4.32 -7.98
CA ILE A 311 9.41 3.78 -6.65
C ILE A 311 10.57 3.04 -5.99
N VAL A 312 11.45 2.41 -6.78
CA VAL A 312 12.65 1.69 -6.32
C VAL A 312 13.74 2.59 -5.75
N ASN A 313 13.66 3.89 -6.02
CA ASN A 313 14.57 4.91 -5.48
C ASN A 313 13.91 5.73 -4.36
N SER A 314 12.70 5.35 -3.93
CA SER A 314 11.95 6.04 -2.88
C SER A 314 12.03 5.27 -1.57
N TRP A 315 12.01 6.02 -0.46
CA TRP A 315 11.74 5.45 0.86
C TRP A 315 10.27 5.69 1.23
N HIS A 316 9.70 4.76 1.99
CA HIS A 316 8.44 4.96 2.70
C HIS A 316 8.67 4.82 4.21
N VAL A 317 8.21 5.80 4.98
CA VAL A 317 8.32 5.83 6.44
C VAL A 317 6.92 5.79 7.05
N GLY A 318 6.67 4.85 7.95
CA GLY A 318 5.40 4.78 8.67
C GLY A 318 5.44 3.83 9.86
N ASN A 319 4.38 3.84 10.67
CA ASN A 319 4.30 3.17 11.96
C ASN A 319 3.51 1.85 11.93
N SER A 320 2.96 1.44 10.78
CA SER A 320 2.25 0.19 10.62
C SER A 320 3.09 -0.85 9.90
N ARG A 321 3.31 -2.00 10.55
CA ARG A 321 3.92 -3.16 9.90
C ARG A 321 3.17 -3.57 8.63
N TYR A 322 1.84 -3.69 8.72
CA TYR A 322 1.04 -4.20 7.61
C TYR A 322 0.86 -3.14 6.52
N TYR A 323 0.46 -1.93 6.90
CA TYR A 323 0.21 -0.89 5.92
C TYR A 323 1.51 -0.39 5.31
N ASP A 324 2.45 0.08 6.14
CA ASP A 324 3.58 0.89 5.69
C ASP A 324 4.81 0.05 5.35
N VAL A 325 5.11 -0.99 6.12
CA VAL A 325 6.28 -1.85 5.82
C VAL A 325 5.96 -2.80 4.67
N GLU A 326 4.98 -3.68 4.86
CA GLU A 326 4.63 -4.70 3.88
C GLU A 326 4.08 -4.08 2.58
N GLY A 327 3.26 -3.03 2.68
CA GLY A 327 2.72 -2.32 1.52
C GLY A 327 3.81 -1.61 0.70
N ALA A 328 4.73 -0.89 1.34
CA ALA A 328 5.80 -0.21 0.62
C ALA A 328 6.76 -1.20 -0.05
N MET A 329 7.13 -2.29 0.63
CA MET A 329 7.98 -3.34 0.06
C MET A 329 7.30 -3.99 -1.15
N THR A 330 6.01 -4.32 -1.04
CA THR A 330 5.21 -4.87 -2.15
C THR A 330 5.12 -3.89 -3.32
N ALA A 331 5.10 -2.58 -3.05
CA ALA A 331 5.10 -1.55 -4.08
C ALA A 331 6.46 -1.36 -4.77
N GLY A 332 7.55 -1.78 -4.12
CA GLY A 332 8.94 -1.69 -4.59
C GLY A 332 9.78 -0.60 -3.91
N ALA A 333 9.25 0.10 -2.89
CA ALA A 333 9.97 1.12 -2.13
C ALA A 333 10.76 0.52 -0.97
N ALA A 334 11.79 1.24 -0.52
CA ALA A 334 12.48 0.90 0.72
C ALA A 334 11.60 1.26 1.92
N ALA A 335 11.19 0.26 2.70
CA ALA A 335 10.41 0.45 3.91
C ALA A 335 11.28 0.80 5.13
N ILE A 336 11.00 1.93 5.75
CA ILE A 336 11.58 2.38 7.00
C ILE A 336 10.47 2.34 8.06
N TYR A 337 10.63 1.46 9.04
CA TYR A 337 9.64 1.30 10.10
C TYR A 337 9.88 2.31 11.22
N TYR A 338 8.92 3.20 11.44
CA TYR A 338 8.91 4.14 12.56
C TYR A 338 8.28 3.45 13.77
N ASP A 339 9.13 2.95 14.67
CA ASP A 339 8.74 2.08 15.77
C ASP A 339 9.09 2.69 17.12
N THR A 340 8.14 3.40 17.70
CA THR A 340 8.32 4.01 19.03
C THR A 340 8.25 2.99 20.17
N GLU A 341 7.87 1.73 19.90
CA GLU A 341 7.67 0.68 20.91
C GLU A 341 8.81 -0.36 20.97
N ASP A 342 9.84 -0.22 20.13
CA ASP A 342 11.00 -1.12 20.03
C ASP A 342 10.60 -2.60 19.82
N GLN A 343 9.59 -2.82 18.97
CA GLN A 343 9.10 -4.13 18.58
C GLN A 343 9.20 -4.33 17.07
N PRO A 344 10.44 -4.38 16.51
CA PRO A 344 10.61 -4.48 15.07
C PRO A 344 9.99 -5.77 14.55
N PRO A 345 9.23 -5.70 13.45
CA PRO A 345 8.55 -6.86 12.91
C PRO A 345 9.58 -7.85 12.38
N LYS A 346 9.43 -9.11 12.79
CA LYS A 346 10.37 -10.17 12.40
C LYS A 346 10.26 -10.52 10.91
N ASN A 347 9.05 -10.44 10.35
CA ASN A 347 8.73 -10.73 8.95
C ASN A 347 7.57 -9.83 8.49
N PRO A 348 7.54 -9.29 7.26
CA PRO A 348 8.75 -8.99 6.50
C PRO A 348 9.63 -8.04 7.31
N LYS A 349 10.94 -8.26 7.30
CA LYS A 349 11.89 -7.36 7.98
C LYS A 349 11.99 -6.06 7.18
N PRO A 350 11.82 -4.87 7.80
CA PRO A 350 11.96 -3.60 7.11
C PRO A 350 13.43 -3.38 6.70
N HIS A 351 13.67 -2.47 5.77
CA HIS A 351 15.03 -2.13 5.35
C HIS A 351 15.78 -1.39 6.47
N ALA A 352 15.07 -0.58 7.25
CA ALA A 352 15.55 -0.05 8.52
C ALA A 352 14.41 0.15 9.50
N THR A 353 14.75 0.20 10.78
CA THR A 353 13.85 0.58 11.87
C THR A 353 14.44 1.79 12.57
N VAL A 354 13.60 2.76 12.90
CA VAL A 354 13.97 3.98 13.63
C VAL A 354 12.98 4.17 14.77
N ALA A 355 13.49 4.47 15.97
CA ALA A 355 12.65 4.68 17.15
C ALA A 355 12.24 6.15 17.33
N SER A 356 12.80 7.04 16.51
CA SER A 356 12.58 8.47 16.56
C SER A 356 12.94 9.13 15.24
N TRP A 357 12.44 10.34 15.01
CA TRP A 357 12.85 11.17 13.87
C TRP A 357 14.34 11.56 13.92
N ILE A 358 14.93 11.61 15.11
CA ILE A 358 16.38 11.81 15.28
C ILE A 358 17.16 10.62 14.72
N ASP A 359 16.69 9.39 14.95
CA ASP A 359 17.35 8.20 14.40
C ASP A 359 17.15 8.08 12.89
N PHE A 360 16.00 8.52 12.40
CA PHE A 360 15.77 8.67 10.96
C PHE A 360 16.73 9.69 10.33
N GLN A 361 16.95 10.83 10.97
CA GLN A 361 17.92 11.82 10.48
C GLN A 361 19.33 11.22 10.37
N LYS A 362 19.79 10.53 11.42
CA LYS A 362 21.10 9.84 11.42
C LYS A 362 21.16 8.78 10.32
N LEU A 363 20.07 8.05 10.08
CA LEU A 363 19.99 7.06 9.02
C LEU A 363 20.20 7.72 7.65
N ILE A 364 19.49 8.81 7.36
CA ILE A 364 19.65 9.56 6.12
C ILE A 364 21.09 10.06 5.96
N GLU A 365 21.64 10.73 6.97
CA GLU A 365 23.00 11.27 6.93
C GLU A 365 24.04 10.20 6.59
N ARG A 366 23.95 9.02 7.22
CA ARG A 366 24.84 7.88 6.93
C ARG A 366 24.78 7.41 5.48
N THR A 367 23.62 7.47 4.84
CA THR A 367 23.50 7.04 3.44
C THR A 367 24.18 8.00 2.48
N PHE A 368 24.18 9.30 2.79
CA PHE A 368 24.85 10.32 1.99
C PHE A 368 26.36 10.39 2.25
N ASP A 369 26.81 10.16 3.49
CA ASP A 369 28.23 10.13 3.84
C ASP A 369 28.97 8.88 3.29
N ALA A 370 28.23 7.88 2.84
CA ALA A 370 28.76 6.64 2.27
C ALA A 370 29.07 6.72 0.75
N ILE A 371 28.82 7.87 0.12
CA ILE A 371 29.11 8.18 -1.29
C ILE A 371 30.37 9.05 -1.37
#